data_AF-A0A3D0TR74-F1
#
_entry.id   AF-A0A3D0TR74-F1
#
_cell.length_a   1.000
_cell.length_b   1.000
_cell.length_c   1.000
_cell.angle_alpha   90.00
_cell.angle_beta   90.00
_cell.angle_gamma   90.00
#
_symmetry.space_group_name_H-M   'P 1'
#
loop_
_entity.id
_entity.type
_entity.pdbx_description
1 polymer ?
#
loop_
_entity_poly.entity_id
_entity_poly.type
_entity_poly.pdbx_seq_one_letter_code
_entity_poly.pdbx_strand_id
1 'polypeptide(L)'
;MIKSFFTNRIWSRLMVAVFALLVAVGFGTAVNAIHSWGPYHWARTANPFTLKLGDNVPLAWDTYLTTASSDWSLSSVLDTSVVAGGTRPKTCRPTAGRVEVCAAKYGNNGWLGLAQIWITGGEHITKGAVKLNDTYFSKPAYNTSAWKSLVMCQEVGHTFGLDHQDENFSNPNLGTCMDYTSDPDGPPSNEHPNAHDFEQLELIYAHLDSITTVSATAPSKKNGRNQSFNFELPDTTDPDELREWGRVVRRDARNRASLYERDLGRGEKVLTHVLWAE
;
A
#
# COMPACT_ATOMS: atom_id res chain seq x y z
N MET A 1 15.26 -68.91 -50.90
CA MET A 1 16.25 -68.21 -50.07
C MET A 1 15.64 -66.85 -49.70
N ILE A 2 15.49 -66.60 -48.40
CA ILE A 2 15.19 -65.32 -47.72
C ILE A 2 13.74 -64.75 -47.82
N LYS A 3 13.07 -64.78 -46.65
CA LYS A 3 11.87 -64.03 -46.28
C LYS A 3 12.22 -62.55 -46.07
N SER A 4 11.35 -61.63 -46.48
CA SER A 4 11.35 -60.25 -46.01
C SER A 4 10.00 -59.94 -45.37
N PHE A 5 9.99 -59.98 -44.04
CA PHE A 5 9.05 -59.26 -43.18
C PHE A 5 9.48 -57.78 -43.13
N PHE A 6 8.55 -56.88 -42.77
CA PHE A 6 8.72 -55.46 -42.39
C PHE A 6 8.04 -54.43 -43.29
N THR A 7 6.74 -54.56 -43.50
CA THR A 7 5.86 -53.41 -43.72
C THR A 7 4.59 -53.67 -42.91
N ASN A 8 4.19 -52.70 -42.05
CA ASN A 8 2.94 -52.62 -41.25
C ASN A 8 3.11 -52.34 -39.75
N ARG A 9 4.29 -51.93 -39.26
CA ARG A 9 4.48 -51.61 -37.83
C ARG A 9 4.98 -50.20 -37.51
N ILE A 10 4.95 -49.28 -38.47
CA ILE A 10 5.43 -47.91 -38.28
C ILE A 10 4.27 -46.89 -38.36
N TRP A 11 3.18 -47.22 -39.04
CA TRP A 11 2.09 -46.25 -39.32
C TRP A 11 1.03 -46.17 -38.21
N SER A 12 0.97 -47.14 -37.29
CA SER A 12 0.05 -47.09 -36.14
C SER A 12 0.64 -46.46 -34.87
N ARG A 13 1.90 -46.02 -34.91
CA ARG A 13 2.55 -45.33 -33.76
C ARG A 13 2.65 -43.82 -33.92
N LEU A 14 2.37 -43.30 -35.12
CA LEU A 14 2.44 -41.86 -35.41
C LEU A 14 1.10 -41.12 -35.20
N MET A 15 -0.03 -41.82 -35.13
CA MET A 15 -1.34 -41.18 -34.82
C MET A 15 -1.73 -41.16 -33.34
N VAL A 16 -0.96 -41.81 -32.45
CA VAL A 16 -1.22 -41.73 -31.00
C VAL A 16 -0.35 -40.65 -30.33
N ALA A 17 0.73 -40.21 -30.98
CA ALA A 17 1.63 -39.19 -30.45
C ALA A 17 1.16 -37.74 -30.69
N VAL A 18 0.22 -37.51 -31.62
CA VAL A 18 -0.27 -36.14 -31.93
C VAL A 18 -1.52 -35.77 -31.12
N PHE A 19 -2.25 -36.75 -30.57
CA PHE A 19 -3.41 -36.47 -29.71
C PHE A 19 -3.06 -36.34 -28.21
N ALA A 20 -1.86 -36.79 -27.80
CA ALA A 20 -1.39 -36.66 -26.42
C ALA A 20 -0.67 -35.32 -26.14
N LEU A 21 -0.46 -34.48 -27.16
CA LEU A 21 0.26 -33.21 -27.04
C LEU A 21 -0.65 -31.96 -27.04
N LEU A 22 -1.97 -32.13 -27.02
CA LEU A 22 -2.96 -31.05 -27.17
C LEU A 22 -3.92 -30.88 -25.98
N VAL A 23 -3.64 -31.49 -24.82
CA VAL A 23 -4.41 -31.29 -23.58
C VAL A 23 -3.52 -30.86 -22.41
N ALA A 24 -2.47 -30.10 -22.71
CA ALA A 24 -1.83 -29.22 -21.72
C ALA A 24 -2.23 -27.77 -22.02
N VAL A 25 -3.54 -27.50 -22.10
CA VAL A 25 -4.02 -26.17 -21.78
C VAL A 25 -3.76 -26.04 -20.30
N GLY A 26 -2.60 -25.48 -19.96
CA GLY A 26 -2.25 -25.14 -18.61
C GLY A 26 -3.39 -24.31 -18.05
N PHE A 27 -4.11 -24.89 -17.10
CA PHE A 27 -4.65 -24.10 -16.02
C PHE A 27 -3.41 -23.49 -15.36
N GLY A 28 -3.03 -22.29 -15.81
CA GLY A 28 -2.16 -21.45 -15.02
C GLY A 28 -2.85 -21.36 -13.67
N THR A 29 -2.27 -21.99 -12.65
CA THR A 29 -2.61 -21.63 -11.29
C THR A 29 -2.34 -20.13 -11.23
N ALA A 30 -3.38 -19.31 -11.11
CA ALA A 30 -3.19 -17.94 -10.67
C ALA A 30 -2.43 -18.08 -9.36
N VAL A 31 -1.13 -17.79 -9.40
CA VAL A 31 -0.38 -17.52 -8.18
C VAL A 31 -0.96 -16.18 -7.76
N ASN A 32 -2.05 -16.21 -6.99
CA ASN A 32 -2.57 -15.02 -6.34
C ASN A 32 -1.50 -14.62 -5.33
N ALA A 33 -0.58 -13.75 -5.76
CA ALA A 33 0.39 -13.15 -4.86
C ALA A 33 -0.41 -12.19 -3.98
N ILE A 34 -0.79 -12.63 -2.78
CA ILE A 34 -1.51 -11.75 -1.86
C ILE A 34 -0.53 -10.67 -1.40
N HIS A 35 -0.85 -9.40 -1.65
CA HIS A 35 -0.11 -8.25 -1.14
C HIS A 35 -0.99 -7.43 -0.17
N SER A 36 -1.32 -8.03 0.98
CA SER A 36 -1.94 -7.30 2.09
C SER A 36 -1.02 -7.31 3.31
N TRP A 37 -1.06 -6.24 4.12
CA TRP A 37 -0.31 -6.17 5.39
C TRP A 37 -0.81 -7.14 6.47
N GLY A 38 -1.80 -7.96 6.15
CA GLY A 38 -2.49 -8.86 7.05
C GLY A 38 -4.01 -8.68 6.92
N PRO A 39 -4.77 -8.77 8.02
CA PRO A 39 -6.22 -8.61 7.99
C PRO A 39 -6.66 -7.13 8.01
N TYR A 40 -5.73 -6.18 7.93
CA TYR A 40 -6.05 -4.80 8.24
C TYR A 40 -6.87 -4.13 7.16
N HIS A 41 -8.02 -3.58 7.55
CA HIS A 41 -8.92 -2.87 6.65
C HIS A 41 -9.70 -1.80 7.41
N TRP A 42 -10.18 -0.78 6.69
CA TRP A 42 -11.15 0.16 7.24
C TRP A 42 -12.49 -0.55 7.42
N ALA A 43 -13.02 -0.57 8.65
CA ALA A 43 -14.31 -1.19 8.89
C ALA A 43 -15.40 -0.46 8.11
N ARG A 44 -16.26 -1.21 7.41
CA ARG A 44 -17.28 -0.65 6.51
C ARG A 44 -18.61 -1.39 6.60
N THR A 45 -19.70 -0.64 6.54
CA THR A 45 -21.07 -1.21 6.53
C THR A 45 -21.72 -1.18 5.14
N ALA A 46 -21.02 -0.67 4.13
CA ALA A 46 -21.51 -0.53 2.76
C ALA A 46 -20.38 -0.67 1.73
N ASN A 47 -20.77 -0.93 0.47
CA ASN A 47 -19.88 -1.05 -0.68
C ASN A 47 -20.40 -0.19 -1.86
N PRO A 48 -19.57 0.66 -2.49
CA PRO A 48 -18.25 1.07 -2.01
C PRO A 48 -18.37 1.93 -0.74
N PHE A 49 -17.23 2.19 -0.09
CA PHE A 49 -17.12 3.25 0.94
C PHE A 49 -16.20 4.36 0.43
N THR A 50 -16.42 5.59 0.88
CA THR A 50 -15.56 6.73 0.50
C THR A 50 -14.64 7.11 1.64
N LEU A 51 -13.32 6.98 1.44
CA LEU A 51 -12.31 7.42 2.40
C LEU A 51 -11.84 8.84 2.07
N LYS A 52 -11.68 9.67 3.11
CA LYS A 52 -11.18 11.04 2.94
C LYS A 52 -9.66 11.08 2.99
N LEU A 53 -9.05 11.77 2.03
CA LEU A 53 -7.63 12.12 2.01
C LEU A 53 -7.53 13.61 2.39
N GLY A 54 -7.06 13.89 3.60
CA GLY A 54 -6.83 15.24 4.10
C GLY A 54 -5.59 15.83 3.47
N ASP A 55 -5.77 16.87 2.65
CA ASP A 55 -4.71 17.58 1.97
C ASP A 55 -3.95 18.51 2.93
N ASN A 56 -2.74 18.09 3.30
CA ASN A 56 -1.76 18.90 4.02
C ASN A 56 -0.44 18.92 3.23
N VAL A 57 -0.49 18.83 1.90
CA VAL A 57 0.68 18.96 1.03
C VAL A 57 0.77 20.40 0.51
N PRO A 58 1.95 20.89 0.13
CA PRO A 58 2.06 22.16 -0.59
C PRO A 58 1.67 21.97 -2.06
N LEU A 59 1.35 23.08 -2.73
CA LEU A 59 0.86 23.14 -4.13
C LEU A 59 1.63 22.28 -5.14
N ALA A 60 2.93 22.07 -4.91
CA ALA A 60 3.78 21.24 -5.75
C ALA A 60 3.44 19.73 -5.73
N TRP A 61 2.55 19.31 -4.83
CA TRP A 61 2.10 17.94 -4.63
C TRP A 61 0.62 17.71 -4.98
N ASP A 62 -0.20 18.78 -5.06
CA ASP A 62 -1.67 18.69 -5.22
C ASP A 62 -2.10 17.84 -6.42
N THR A 63 -1.42 18.00 -7.57
CA THR A 63 -1.73 17.20 -8.76
C THR A 63 -1.49 15.72 -8.52
N TYR A 64 -0.41 15.34 -7.84
CA TYR A 64 -0.11 13.94 -7.55
C TYR A 64 -1.11 13.35 -6.55
N LEU A 65 -1.51 14.12 -5.53
CA LEU A 65 -2.55 13.68 -4.58
C LEU A 65 -3.90 13.50 -5.29
N THR A 66 -4.26 14.43 -6.17
CA THR A 66 -5.51 14.36 -6.94
C THR A 66 -5.51 13.17 -7.91
N THR A 67 -4.39 12.92 -8.57
CA THR A 67 -4.21 11.75 -9.45
C THR A 67 -4.31 10.46 -8.64
N ALA A 68 -3.56 10.30 -7.55
CA ALA A 68 -3.63 9.10 -6.72
C ALA A 68 -5.05 8.87 -6.17
N SER A 69 -5.76 9.93 -5.76
CA SER A 69 -7.16 9.84 -5.35
C SER A 69 -8.05 9.30 -6.47
N SER A 70 -7.87 9.80 -7.69
CA SER A 70 -8.66 9.38 -8.86
C SER A 70 -8.34 7.94 -9.27
N ASP A 71 -7.07 7.58 -9.31
CA ASP A 71 -6.59 6.24 -9.68
C ASP A 71 -7.11 5.17 -8.73
N TRP A 72 -6.99 5.39 -7.42
CA TRP A 72 -7.48 4.44 -6.42
C TRP A 72 -9.01 4.34 -6.39
N SER A 73 -9.73 5.38 -6.83
CA SER A 73 -11.20 5.36 -6.96
C SER A 73 -11.68 4.61 -8.21
N LEU A 74 -10.80 4.02 -9.01
CA LEU A 74 -11.18 3.05 -10.03
C LEU A 74 -11.58 1.69 -9.42
N SER A 75 -11.31 1.47 -8.13
CA SER A 75 -11.72 0.28 -7.40
C SER A 75 -13.24 0.13 -7.35
N SER A 76 -13.73 -1.11 -7.40
CA SER A 76 -15.14 -1.43 -7.20
C SER A 76 -15.58 -1.38 -5.72
N VAL A 77 -14.62 -1.34 -4.78
CA VAL A 77 -14.88 -1.48 -3.34
C VAL A 77 -14.62 -0.24 -2.50
N LEU A 78 -13.84 0.71 -3.01
CA LEU A 78 -13.55 1.96 -2.32
C LEU A 78 -13.43 3.13 -3.30
N ASP A 79 -13.93 4.27 -2.85
CA ASP A 79 -13.65 5.58 -3.43
C ASP A 79 -12.75 6.37 -2.48
N THR A 80 -12.05 7.37 -3.00
CA THR A 80 -11.42 8.39 -2.19
C THR A 80 -11.92 9.78 -2.53
N SER A 81 -11.76 10.71 -1.61
CA SER A 81 -12.04 12.13 -1.84
C SER A 81 -11.00 13.00 -1.16
N VAL A 82 -10.40 13.91 -1.91
CA VAL A 82 -9.51 14.93 -1.35
C VAL A 82 -10.34 15.97 -0.61
N VAL A 83 -10.00 16.22 0.65
CA VAL A 83 -10.64 17.22 1.52
C VAL A 83 -9.58 18.08 2.17
N ALA A 84 -9.97 19.23 2.73
CA ALA A 84 -9.03 20.05 3.49
C ALA A 84 -8.38 19.25 4.65
N GLY A 85 -7.05 19.34 4.74
CA GLY A 85 -6.27 18.77 5.81
C GLY A 85 -6.64 19.33 7.18
N GLY A 86 -6.34 18.55 8.23
CA GLY A 86 -6.68 18.89 9.62
C GLY A 86 -5.46 18.99 10.52
N THR A 87 -4.26 19.00 9.95
CA THR A 87 -3.02 18.88 10.70
C THR A 87 -1.94 19.81 10.15
N ARG A 88 -0.80 19.87 10.85
CA ARG A 88 0.37 20.59 10.32
C ARG A 88 1.21 19.60 9.53
N PRO A 89 1.69 19.94 8.31
CA PRO A 89 2.38 18.98 7.45
C PRO A 89 3.57 18.29 8.15
N LYS A 90 4.42 19.05 8.85
CA LYS A 90 5.62 18.52 9.52
C LYS A 90 5.32 17.56 10.68
N THR A 91 4.23 17.76 11.44
CA THR A 91 3.88 16.81 12.52
C THR A 91 2.99 15.69 12.01
N CYS A 92 2.17 15.95 10.99
CA CYS A 92 1.22 15.04 10.35
C CYS A 92 0.45 14.17 11.36
N ARG A 93 -0.16 14.82 12.36
CA ARG A 93 -0.98 14.12 13.36
C ARG A 93 -2.20 13.50 12.66
N PRO A 94 -2.46 12.19 12.85
CA PRO A 94 -3.56 11.50 12.19
C PRO A 94 -4.93 11.91 12.73
N THR A 95 -5.95 11.84 11.89
CA THR A 95 -7.36 12.11 12.27
C THR A 95 -8.18 10.81 12.18
N ALA A 96 -9.07 10.59 13.15
CA ALA A 96 -9.99 9.45 13.12
C ALA A 96 -10.84 9.46 11.85
N GLY A 97 -11.01 8.28 11.25
CA GLY A 97 -11.88 8.06 10.10
C GLY A 97 -11.38 8.55 8.75
N ARG A 98 -10.12 8.95 8.66
CA ARG A 98 -9.53 9.42 7.40
C ARG A 98 -8.01 9.25 7.37
N VAL A 99 -7.43 9.58 6.23
CA VAL A 99 -5.99 9.67 6.03
C VAL A 99 -5.59 11.14 6.04
N GLU A 100 -4.54 11.54 6.75
CA GLU A 100 -3.85 12.81 6.48
C GLU A 100 -2.70 12.57 5.52
N VAL A 101 -2.65 13.29 4.39
CA VAL A 101 -1.52 13.26 3.47
C VAL A 101 -0.70 14.54 3.68
N CYS A 102 0.57 14.38 4.01
CA CYS A 102 1.44 15.48 4.37
C CYS A 102 2.75 15.44 3.59
N ALA A 103 3.27 16.61 3.24
CA ALA A 103 4.63 16.74 2.75
C ALA A 103 5.35 17.85 3.51
N ALA A 104 6.57 17.55 3.94
CA ALA A 104 7.44 18.51 4.62
C ALA A 104 8.89 18.07 4.49
N LYS A 105 9.82 18.96 4.85
CA LYS A 105 11.23 18.61 5.01
C LYS A 105 11.40 17.78 6.28
N TYR A 106 11.40 16.44 6.18
CA TYR A 106 11.54 15.55 7.34
C TYR A 106 12.99 15.31 7.76
N GLY A 107 13.96 15.72 6.96
CA GLY A 107 15.39 15.52 7.24
C GLY A 107 16.00 14.43 6.37
N ASN A 108 17.32 14.27 6.45
CA ASN A 108 18.06 13.22 5.73
C ASN A 108 18.05 11.92 6.57
N ASN A 109 16.89 11.28 6.64
CA ASN A 109 16.61 10.11 7.50
C ASN A 109 16.50 8.79 6.72
N GLY A 110 16.78 8.82 5.41
CA GLY A 110 16.88 7.65 4.55
C GLY A 110 15.62 7.32 3.77
N TRP A 111 14.47 7.95 4.02
CA TRP A 111 13.20 7.56 3.38
C TRP A 111 12.59 8.66 2.50
N LEU A 112 11.89 8.22 1.45
CA LEU A 112 11.14 9.04 0.49
C LEU A 112 9.69 9.22 0.93
N GLY A 113 9.05 8.12 1.34
CA GLY A 113 7.67 8.07 1.81
C GLY A 113 7.52 7.25 3.10
N LEU A 114 6.44 7.54 3.83
CA LEU A 114 5.95 6.72 4.94
C LEU A 114 4.43 6.65 4.90
N ALA A 115 3.88 5.45 5.13
CA ALA A 115 2.49 5.23 5.41
C ALA A 115 2.31 4.66 6.82
N GLN A 116 1.34 5.18 7.56
CA GLN A 116 1.00 4.72 8.90
C GLN A 116 -0.48 4.41 9.01
N ILE A 117 -0.81 3.28 9.63
CA ILE A 117 -2.19 2.90 9.97
C ILE A 117 -2.32 2.58 11.46
N TRP A 118 -3.40 3.08 12.07
CA TRP A 118 -3.75 2.79 13.46
C TRP A 118 -4.82 1.72 13.49
N ILE A 119 -4.51 0.60 14.13
CA ILE A 119 -5.37 -0.59 14.17
C ILE A 119 -5.96 -0.74 15.56
N THR A 120 -7.23 -1.12 15.64
CA THR A 120 -7.92 -1.54 16.86
C THR A 120 -8.61 -2.89 16.65
N GLY A 121 -8.92 -3.60 17.73
CA GLY A 121 -9.64 -4.89 17.65
C GLY A 121 -8.89 -6.01 16.94
N GLY A 122 -7.62 -5.80 16.59
CA GLY A 122 -6.79 -6.75 15.85
C GLY A 122 -6.80 -6.57 14.33
N GLU A 123 -7.78 -5.87 13.75
CA GLU A 123 -7.94 -5.78 12.29
C GLU A 123 -8.41 -4.42 11.76
N HIS A 124 -9.16 -3.62 12.53
CA HIS A 124 -9.78 -2.42 11.96
C HIS A 124 -8.88 -1.19 11.98
N ILE A 125 -8.66 -0.60 10.81
CA ILE A 125 -7.99 0.69 10.65
C ILE A 125 -8.92 1.80 11.12
N THR A 126 -8.42 2.67 11.99
CA THR A 126 -9.15 3.80 12.56
C THR A 126 -8.63 5.15 12.09
N LYS A 127 -7.36 5.20 11.66
CA LYS A 127 -6.65 6.40 11.22
C LYS A 127 -5.58 5.99 10.20
N GLY A 128 -5.31 6.88 9.24
CA GLY A 128 -4.15 6.78 8.35
C GLY A 128 -3.33 8.07 8.33
N ALA A 129 -2.04 7.96 8.03
CA ALA A 129 -1.19 9.11 7.70
C ALA A 129 -0.19 8.73 6.60
N VAL A 130 0.02 9.65 5.67
CA VAL A 130 1.06 9.58 4.63
C VAL A 130 2.00 10.76 4.82
N LYS A 131 3.32 10.51 4.78
CA LYS A 131 4.36 11.54 4.84
C LYS A 131 5.28 11.44 3.64
N LEU A 132 5.46 12.56 2.94
CA LEU A 132 6.32 12.68 1.76
C LEU A 132 7.51 13.58 2.09
N ASN A 133 8.73 13.10 1.84
CA ASN A 133 9.94 13.77 2.32
C ASN A 133 10.50 14.81 1.36
N ASP A 134 10.11 16.08 1.52
CA ASP A 134 10.64 17.20 0.74
C ASP A 134 12.14 17.42 0.94
N THR A 135 12.78 16.83 1.96
CA THR A 135 14.24 16.83 2.05
C THR A 135 14.87 15.99 0.93
N TYR A 136 14.22 14.91 0.50
CA TYR A 136 14.65 14.10 -0.64
C TYR A 136 14.05 14.61 -1.95
N PHE A 137 12.78 14.97 -1.97
CA PHE A 137 12.09 15.53 -3.15
C PHE A 137 12.52 16.96 -3.52
N SER A 138 13.49 17.55 -2.81
CA SER A 138 14.22 18.73 -3.28
C SER A 138 15.53 18.41 -4.01
N LYS A 139 15.97 17.14 -4.01
CA LYS A 139 17.17 16.67 -4.73
C LYS A 139 16.80 16.29 -6.18
N PRO A 140 17.64 16.61 -7.18
CA PRO A 140 17.35 16.30 -8.59
C PRO A 140 17.02 14.83 -8.87
N ALA A 141 17.64 13.90 -8.14
CA ALA A 141 17.41 12.46 -8.31
C ALA A 141 15.94 12.05 -8.09
N TYR A 142 15.26 12.68 -7.13
CA TYR A 142 13.88 12.32 -6.73
C TYR A 142 12.85 13.38 -7.14
N ASN A 143 13.27 14.61 -7.45
CA ASN A 143 12.37 15.69 -7.85
C ASN A 143 11.95 15.58 -9.32
N THR A 144 11.34 14.46 -9.68
CA THR A 144 10.73 14.21 -10.99
C THR A 144 9.24 13.94 -10.83
N SER A 145 8.46 14.05 -11.91
CA SER A 145 7.04 13.68 -11.84
C SER A 145 6.86 12.21 -11.49
N ALA A 146 7.64 11.32 -12.10
CA ALA A 146 7.49 9.88 -11.93
C ALA A 146 7.72 9.43 -10.48
N TRP A 147 8.78 9.93 -9.83
CA TRP A 147 9.02 9.66 -8.42
C TRP A 147 7.93 10.21 -7.50
N LYS A 148 7.35 11.37 -7.81
CA LYS A 148 6.27 11.97 -7.02
C LYS A 148 4.94 11.23 -7.19
N SER A 149 4.62 10.81 -8.41
CA SER A 149 3.45 9.97 -8.70
C SER A 149 3.55 8.64 -7.96
N LEU A 150 4.69 7.94 -8.11
CA LEU A 150 4.96 6.65 -7.46
C LEU A 150 4.75 6.73 -5.94
N VAL A 151 5.50 7.60 -5.25
CA VAL A 151 5.44 7.65 -3.77
C VAL A 151 4.05 8.05 -3.27
N MET A 152 3.36 8.96 -3.96
CA MET A 152 2.02 9.38 -3.54
C MET A 152 1.04 8.21 -3.68
N CYS A 153 1.06 7.54 -4.83
CA CYS A 153 0.20 6.41 -5.12
C CYS A 153 0.44 5.26 -4.12
N GLN A 154 1.70 4.89 -3.93
CA GLN A 154 2.13 3.78 -3.09
C GLN A 154 1.74 3.99 -1.62
N GLU A 155 2.11 5.13 -1.05
CA GLU A 155 1.87 5.40 0.37
C GLU A 155 0.37 5.58 0.67
N VAL A 156 -0.41 6.12 -0.27
CA VAL A 156 -1.87 6.15 -0.16
C VAL A 156 -2.44 4.73 -0.20
N GLY A 157 -2.00 3.89 -1.13
CA GLY A 157 -2.43 2.48 -1.24
C GLY A 157 -2.18 1.68 0.04
N HIS A 158 -1.02 1.88 0.65
CA HIS A 158 -0.67 1.32 1.95
C HIS A 158 -1.67 1.66 3.06
N THR A 159 -2.28 2.85 3.04
CA THR A 159 -3.31 3.22 4.03
C THR A 159 -4.62 2.45 3.90
N PHE A 160 -4.82 1.73 2.79
CA PHE A 160 -5.96 0.83 2.57
C PHE A 160 -5.68 -0.60 3.05
N GLY A 161 -4.46 -0.90 3.50
CA GLY A 161 -4.04 -2.23 3.92
C GLY A 161 -3.26 -3.01 2.86
N LEU A 162 -2.99 -2.39 1.69
CA LEU A 162 -2.17 -3.00 0.64
C LEU A 162 -0.70 -3.09 1.05
N ASP A 163 -0.07 -4.15 0.61
CA ASP A 163 1.36 -4.39 0.63
C ASP A 163 1.98 -4.25 -0.75
N HIS A 164 3.29 -4.46 -0.86
CA HIS A 164 3.95 -4.52 -2.16
C HIS A 164 3.68 -5.82 -2.92
N GLN A 165 3.58 -5.72 -4.24
CA GLN A 165 3.63 -6.87 -5.14
C GLN A 165 5.07 -7.40 -5.31
N ASP A 166 6.07 -6.52 -5.25
CA ASP A 166 7.49 -6.90 -5.20
C ASP A 166 8.31 -5.85 -4.42
N GLU A 167 9.33 -6.34 -3.71
CA GLU A 167 10.25 -5.54 -2.89
C GLU A 167 11.69 -5.56 -3.46
N ASN A 168 11.89 -6.03 -4.68
CA ASN A 168 13.18 -6.06 -5.35
C ASN A 168 13.40 -4.84 -6.25
N PHE A 169 13.96 -3.76 -5.69
CA PHE A 169 14.30 -2.52 -6.39
C PHE A 169 15.06 -2.60 -7.73
N SER A 170 15.62 -3.75 -8.09
CA SER A 170 16.51 -3.89 -9.23
C SER A 170 15.99 -4.85 -10.31
N ASN A 171 14.78 -5.39 -10.14
CA ASN A 171 14.13 -6.15 -11.20
C ASN A 171 13.33 -5.21 -12.13
N PRO A 172 12.87 -5.69 -13.30
CA PRO A 172 11.97 -4.92 -14.14
C PRO A 172 10.65 -4.63 -13.44
N ASN A 173 10.11 -3.43 -13.69
CA ASN A 173 8.85 -2.98 -13.14
C ASN A 173 7.68 -3.95 -13.43
N LEU A 174 6.78 -4.08 -12.47
CA LEU A 174 5.52 -4.81 -12.61
C LEU A 174 4.38 -3.97 -13.19
N GLY A 175 4.60 -2.65 -13.33
CA GLY A 175 3.61 -1.72 -13.87
C GLY A 175 2.58 -1.31 -12.83
N THR A 176 2.97 -1.22 -11.56
CA THR A 176 2.14 -0.81 -10.42
C THR A 176 2.93 0.07 -9.46
N CYS A 177 2.28 1.04 -8.83
CA CYS A 177 2.87 1.81 -7.75
C CYS A 177 3.08 1.02 -6.46
N MET A 178 2.56 -0.21 -6.36
CA MET A 178 2.84 -1.13 -5.25
C MET A 178 4.08 -2.00 -5.51
N ASP A 179 4.99 -1.57 -6.38
CA ASP A 179 6.23 -2.26 -6.73
C ASP A 179 7.44 -1.38 -6.42
N TYR A 180 8.48 -1.96 -5.82
CA TYR A 180 9.76 -1.30 -5.61
C TYR A 180 10.53 -1.16 -6.91
N THR A 181 10.96 0.06 -7.22
CA THR A 181 11.65 0.36 -8.48
C THR A 181 12.73 1.41 -8.32
N SER A 182 13.75 1.35 -9.18
CA SER A 182 14.71 2.44 -9.40
C SER A 182 14.37 3.31 -10.61
N ASP A 183 13.31 2.99 -11.34
CA ASP A 183 12.93 3.56 -12.64
C ASP A 183 11.41 3.74 -12.73
N PRO A 184 10.81 4.72 -12.02
CA PRO A 184 9.35 4.81 -11.87
C PRO A 184 8.57 5.00 -13.18
N ASP A 185 9.16 5.65 -14.19
CA ASP A 185 8.58 5.81 -15.53
C ASP A 185 8.67 4.54 -16.38
N GLY A 186 9.55 3.60 -16.01
CA GLY A 186 9.66 2.26 -16.57
C GLY A 186 10.34 2.19 -17.94
N PRO A 187 10.04 1.15 -18.76
CA PRO A 187 8.75 0.45 -18.86
C PRO A 187 8.67 -0.95 -18.18
N PRO A 188 7.48 -1.38 -17.70
CA PRO A 188 6.23 -0.62 -17.58
C PRO A 188 6.28 0.45 -16.47
N SER A 189 5.45 1.49 -16.55
CA SER A 189 5.41 2.56 -15.55
C SER A 189 4.81 2.08 -14.22
N ASN A 190 5.45 2.44 -13.10
CA ASN A 190 4.98 2.19 -11.73
C ASN A 190 4.29 3.42 -11.12
N GLU A 191 3.85 4.40 -11.92
CA GLU A 191 3.24 5.63 -11.39
C GLU A 191 1.79 5.43 -10.86
N HIS A 192 1.16 4.29 -11.15
CA HIS A 192 -0.28 4.06 -10.99
C HIS A 192 -0.58 2.65 -10.47
N PRO A 193 -1.74 2.38 -9.84
CA PRO A 193 -2.15 1.01 -9.51
C PRO A 193 -2.45 0.20 -10.77
N ASN A 194 -2.31 -1.12 -10.67
CA ASN A 194 -2.65 -2.08 -11.73
C ASN A 194 -3.90 -2.92 -11.37
N ALA A 195 -4.31 -3.79 -12.30
CA ALA A 195 -5.46 -4.68 -12.09
C ALA A 195 -5.33 -5.55 -10.83
N HIS A 196 -4.13 -6.04 -10.54
CA HIS A 196 -3.86 -6.89 -9.38
C HIS A 196 -4.06 -6.13 -8.06
N ASP A 197 -3.73 -4.83 -7.99
CA ASP A 197 -3.99 -4.02 -6.80
C ASP A 197 -5.49 -3.92 -6.50
N PHE A 198 -6.32 -3.77 -7.54
CA PHE A 198 -7.77 -3.72 -7.38
C PHE A 198 -8.35 -5.08 -6.96
N GLU A 199 -7.87 -6.18 -7.53
CA GLU A 199 -8.22 -7.54 -7.09
C GLU A 199 -7.86 -7.76 -5.62
N GLN A 200 -6.70 -7.26 -5.19
CA GLN A 200 -6.29 -7.34 -3.80
C GLN A 200 -7.18 -6.52 -2.86
N LEU A 201 -7.65 -5.34 -3.28
CA LEU A 201 -8.63 -4.56 -2.54
C LEU A 201 -9.96 -5.29 -2.41
N GLU A 202 -10.44 -5.94 -3.48
CA GLU A 202 -11.65 -6.76 -3.42
C GLU A 202 -11.54 -7.90 -2.39
N LEU A 203 -10.35 -8.48 -2.24
CA LEU A 203 -10.08 -9.49 -1.21
C LEU A 203 -10.02 -8.90 0.20
N ILE A 204 -9.31 -7.77 0.41
CA ILE A 204 -9.20 -7.09 1.71
C ILE A 204 -10.61 -6.69 2.22
N TYR A 205 -11.44 -6.19 1.32
CA TYR A 205 -12.76 -5.67 1.61
C TYR A 205 -13.90 -6.64 1.27
N ALA A 206 -13.63 -7.95 1.14
CA ALA A 206 -14.63 -8.93 0.69
C ALA A 206 -15.89 -9.02 1.58
N HIS A 207 -15.83 -8.52 2.82
CA HIS A 207 -16.92 -8.54 3.78
C HIS A 207 -17.37 -7.12 4.18
N LEU A 208 -18.54 -7.08 4.81
CA LEU A 208 -19.04 -5.93 5.55
C LEU A 208 -18.86 -6.20 7.05
N ASP A 209 -18.64 -5.12 7.79
CA ASP A 209 -18.58 -5.08 9.23
C ASP A 209 -19.91 -4.65 9.85
N SER A 210 -20.07 -4.90 11.15
CA SER A 210 -21.18 -4.36 11.94
C SER A 210 -21.01 -2.90 12.34
N ILE A 211 -19.83 -2.32 12.08
CA ILE A 211 -19.45 -0.94 12.41
C ILE A 211 -18.79 -0.26 11.21
N THR A 212 -18.62 1.05 11.28
CA THR A 212 -17.75 1.77 10.35
C THR A 212 -16.69 2.55 11.13
N THR A 213 -15.44 2.48 10.67
CA THR A 213 -14.38 3.37 11.14
C THR A 213 -14.19 4.57 10.21
N VAL A 214 -14.79 4.54 9.01
CA VAL A 214 -14.69 5.60 7.99
C VAL A 214 -15.48 6.84 8.41
N SER A 215 -14.90 8.02 8.22
CA SER A 215 -15.49 9.31 8.64
C SER A 215 -15.94 9.37 10.10
N ALA A 216 -15.34 8.56 10.97
CA ALA A 216 -15.60 8.59 12.40
C ALA A 216 -15.31 9.99 12.99
N THR A 217 -16.33 10.61 13.58
CA THR A 217 -16.17 11.88 14.27
C THR A 217 -15.36 11.66 15.55
N ALA A 218 -14.31 12.47 15.76
CA ALA A 218 -13.66 12.52 17.07
C ALA A 218 -14.71 12.85 18.15
N PRO A 219 -14.67 12.22 19.35
CA PRO A 219 -15.60 12.55 20.42
C PRO A 219 -15.60 14.06 20.66
N SER A 220 -16.79 14.67 20.53
CA SER A 220 -16.98 16.08 20.89
C SER A 220 -16.57 16.28 22.35
N LYS A 221 -15.70 17.25 22.63
CA LYS A 221 -15.41 17.71 24.00
C LYS A 221 -16.68 18.34 24.61
N LYS A 222 -17.64 17.50 25.04
CA LYS A 222 -18.75 17.93 25.90
C LYS A 222 -18.40 17.63 27.34
N ASN A 223 -18.36 18.67 28.16
CA ASN A 223 -18.13 18.62 29.60
C ASN A 223 -19.11 17.66 30.29
N GLY A 224 -18.57 16.63 30.95
CA GLY A 224 -19.32 15.74 31.82
C GLY A 224 -18.47 14.56 32.29
N ARG A 225 -17.81 14.72 33.44
CA ARG A 225 -17.06 13.71 34.23
C ARG A 225 -17.06 12.27 33.68
N ASN A 226 -16.00 11.89 32.98
CA ASN A 226 -15.19 10.69 33.24
C ASN A 226 -14.02 10.60 32.24
N GLN A 227 -12.82 10.53 32.80
CA GLN A 227 -11.53 10.20 32.18
C GLN A 227 -11.19 10.95 30.89
N SER A 228 -10.59 12.12 31.07
CA SER A 228 -9.74 12.77 30.08
C SER A 228 -8.63 11.81 29.62
N PHE A 229 -8.81 11.14 28.49
CA PHE A 229 -7.70 10.56 27.74
C PHE A 229 -7.09 11.64 26.85
N ASN A 230 -6.46 12.63 27.48
CA ASN A 230 -5.37 13.36 26.85
C ASN A 230 -4.17 12.42 26.88
N PHE A 231 -4.01 11.57 25.86
CA PHE A 231 -2.67 11.11 25.53
C PHE A 231 -2.06 12.16 24.62
N GLU A 232 -1.54 13.20 25.25
CA GLU A 232 -0.59 14.10 24.64
C GLU A 232 0.65 13.25 24.36
N LEU A 233 0.80 12.79 23.11
CA LEU A 233 2.07 12.23 22.64
C LEU A 233 3.14 13.28 22.93
N PRO A 234 4.23 12.94 23.63
CA PRO A 234 5.28 13.90 23.91
C PRO A 234 5.81 14.45 22.57
N ASP A 235 5.82 15.77 22.49
CA ASP A 235 6.49 16.53 21.45
C ASP A 235 8.00 16.36 21.67
N THR A 236 8.58 15.29 21.12
CA THR A 236 10.02 15.06 21.13
C THR A 236 10.58 15.27 19.74
N THR A 237 11.29 16.38 19.61
CA THR A 237 12.23 16.73 18.56
C THR A 237 13.27 15.61 18.32
N ASP A 238 13.31 15.03 17.12
CA ASP A 238 14.48 14.65 16.27
C ASP A 238 15.69 13.89 16.90
N PRO A 239 16.44 12.97 16.22
CA PRO A 239 16.15 11.87 15.28
C PRO A 239 16.80 10.55 15.77
N ASP A 240 16.15 9.81 16.66
CA ASP A 240 16.36 8.36 16.83
C ASP A 240 15.02 7.64 16.56
N GLU A 241 14.38 8.03 15.45
CA GLU A 241 13.01 7.68 14.99
C GLU A 241 12.71 6.16 14.99
N LEU A 242 13.74 5.30 14.96
CA LEU A 242 13.57 3.84 15.02
C LEU A 242 12.97 3.35 16.34
N ARG A 243 13.20 4.05 17.47
CA ARG A 243 12.60 3.65 18.76
C ARG A 243 11.12 4.04 18.85
N GLU A 244 10.69 5.03 18.07
CA GLU A 244 9.30 5.50 18.07
C GLU A 244 8.39 4.69 17.14
N TRP A 245 8.91 3.98 16.14
CA TRP A 245 8.08 3.15 15.25
C TRP A 245 7.83 1.73 15.78
N GLY A 246 8.57 1.33 16.82
CA GLY A 246 8.41 0.04 17.48
C GLY A 246 9.30 -1.04 16.89
N ARG A 247 8.84 -2.30 16.93
CA ARG A 247 9.63 -3.47 16.50
C ARG A 247 9.58 -3.61 14.98
N VAL A 248 10.69 -4.04 14.37
CA VAL A 248 10.70 -4.43 12.95
C VAL A 248 9.87 -5.71 12.78
N VAL A 249 8.93 -5.69 11.84
CA VAL A 249 8.10 -6.85 11.48
C VAL A 249 8.40 -7.36 10.07
N ARG A 250 8.92 -6.52 9.17
CA ARG A 250 9.39 -6.94 7.84
C ARG A 250 10.63 -6.16 7.41
N ARG A 251 11.41 -6.79 6.53
CA ARG A 251 12.55 -6.20 5.83
C ARG A 251 12.39 -6.39 4.32
N ASP A 252 12.88 -5.42 3.56
CA ASP A 252 12.91 -5.47 2.10
C ASP A 252 13.96 -6.47 1.56
N ALA A 253 14.04 -6.63 0.24
CA ALA A 253 15.00 -7.50 -0.42
C ALA A 253 16.49 -7.13 -0.15
N ARG A 254 16.75 -5.88 0.28
CA ARG A 254 18.08 -5.39 0.69
C ARG A 254 18.31 -5.48 2.20
N ASN A 255 17.43 -6.15 2.93
CA ASN A 255 17.47 -6.35 4.37
C ASN A 255 17.32 -5.05 5.20
N ARG A 256 16.80 -3.96 4.61
CA ARG A 256 16.41 -2.75 5.35
C ARG A 256 15.04 -2.96 5.96
N ALA A 257 14.80 -2.41 7.14
CA ALA A 257 13.51 -2.57 7.82
C ALA A 257 12.43 -1.74 7.11
N SER A 258 11.47 -2.42 6.47
CA SER A 258 10.42 -1.83 5.63
C SER A 258 9.08 -1.70 6.33
N LEU A 259 8.83 -2.50 7.39
CA LEU A 259 7.60 -2.42 8.17
C LEU A 259 7.91 -2.54 9.67
N TYR A 260 7.30 -1.64 10.45
CA TYR A 260 7.43 -1.55 11.90
C TYR A 260 6.06 -1.67 12.57
N GLU A 261 6.03 -2.24 13.76
CA GLU A 261 4.85 -2.32 14.62
C GLU A 261 5.13 -1.71 15.99
N ARG A 262 4.30 -0.74 16.40
CA ARG A 262 4.27 -0.23 17.77
C ARG A 262 2.95 -0.61 18.43
N ASP A 263 3.04 -1.43 19.48
CA ASP A 263 1.94 -1.68 20.40
C ASP A 263 1.65 -0.41 21.22
N LEU A 264 0.40 0.04 21.21
CA LEU A 264 -0.08 1.19 22.01
C LEU A 264 -0.78 0.73 23.29
N GLY A 265 -0.89 -0.59 23.51
CA GLY A 265 -1.66 -1.22 24.57
C GLY A 265 -3.16 -1.31 24.22
N ARG A 266 -3.89 -2.09 25.03
CA ARG A 266 -5.36 -2.24 24.93
C ARG A 266 -5.89 -2.71 23.57
N GLY A 267 -5.07 -3.49 22.84
CA GLY A 267 -5.43 -3.99 21.51
C GLY A 267 -5.31 -2.96 20.40
N GLU A 268 -4.68 -1.81 20.68
CA GLU A 268 -4.35 -0.79 19.68
C GLU A 268 -2.89 -0.90 19.26
N LYS A 269 -2.62 -0.71 17.97
CA LYS A 269 -1.25 -0.66 17.44
C LYS A 269 -1.12 0.28 16.26
N VAL A 270 0.11 0.64 15.94
CA VAL A 270 0.47 1.39 14.73
C VAL A 270 1.36 0.51 13.88
N LEU A 271 1.06 0.41 12.59
CA LEU A 271 2.01 -0.04 11.59
C LEU A 271 2.58 1.16 10.87
N THR A 272 3.89 1.15 10.66
CA THR A 272 4.62 2.15 9.88
C THR A 272 5.37 1.44 8.78
N HIS A 273 5.04 1.77 7.55
CA HIS A 273 5.78 1.32 6.37
C HIS A 273 6.71 2.42 5.88
N VAL A 274 7.83 2.00 5.32
CA VAL A 274 8.90 2.88 4.87
C VAL A 274 9.33 2.57 3.45
N LEU A 275 9.16 3.54 2.55
CA LEU A 275 9.85 3.57 1.27
C LEU A 275 11.20 4.25 1.45
N TRP A 276 12.27 3.45 1.44
CA TRP A 276 13.63 3.94 1.55
C TRP A 276 14.11 4.61 0.26
N ALA A 277 14.95 5.63 0.42
CA ALA A 277 15.75 6.18 -0.66
C ALA A 277 16.89 5.21 -1.01
N GLU A 278 17.24 5.22 -2.29
CA GLU A 278 18.35 4.47 -2.89
C GLU A 278 19.65 5.30 -2.95
#